data_AF-A0A1V0R3L2-F1
#
_entry.id   AF-A0A1V0R3L2-F1
#
_cell.length_a   1.000
_cell.length_b   1.000
_cell.length_c   1.000
_cell.angle_alpha   90.00
_cell.angle_beta   90.00
_cell.angle_gamma   90.00
#
_symmetry.space_group_name_H-M   'P 1'
#
loop_
_entity.id
_entity.type
_entity.pdbx_description
1 polymer ?
#
loop_
_entity_poly.entity_id
_entity_poly.type
_entity_poly.pdbx_seq_one_letter_code
_entity_poly.pdbx_strand_id
1 'polypeptide(L)'
;MLDTSPLTAVLERFADRLRAAPQSRLQQGTAAAALELARELSLRAQRIESPGQALKEVPDAGIFVVGDQVAVTGLDLAEALRAAASAPDGAKAPSELLDEAVRLVEQAEIRAMR
;
A
#
# COMPACT_ATOMS: atom_id res chain seq x y z
N MET A 1 -3.30 -20.22 -5.75
CA MET A 1 -2.67 -19.08 -5.07
C MET A 1 -3.28 -17.82 -5.66
N LEU A 2 -3.68 -16.85 -4.83
CA LEU A 2 -4.21 -15.57 -5.31
C LEU A 2 -3.15 -14.83 -6.14
N ASP A 3 -3.50 -14.42 -7.35
CA ASP A 3 -2.62 -13.59 -8.18
C ASP A 3 -2.70 -12.13 -7.72
N THR A 4 -1.64 -11.65 -7.08
CA THR A 4 -1.54 -10.26 -6.61
C THR A 4 -0.67 -9.40 -7.52
N SER A 5 -0.28 -9.90 -8.70
CA SER A 5 0.52 -9.15 -9.68
C SER A 5 -0.13 -7.81 -10.08
N PRO A 6 -1.46 -7.67 -10.16
CA PRO A 6 -2.09 -6.37 -10.41
C PRO A 6 -1.75 -5.32 -9.35
N LEU A 7 -1.71 -5.72 -8.08
CA LEU A 7 -1.36 -4.82 -6.96
C LEU A 7 0.11 -4.45 -6.99
N THR A 8 1.02 -5.41 -7.18
CA THR A 8 2.46 -5.11 -7.25
C THR A 8 2.78 -4.20 -8.42
N ALA A 9 2.12 -4.38 -9.56
CA ALA A 9 2.32 -3.54 -10.74
C ALA A 9 1.90 -2.08 -10.52
N VAL A 10 0.76 -1.80 -9.86
CA VAL A 10 0.37 -0.41 -9.53
C VAL A 10 1.30 0.22 -8.50
N LEU A 11 1.75 -0.56 -7.51
CA LEU A 11 2.67 -0.11 -6.46
C LEU A 11 4.03 0.28 -7.03
N GLU A 12 4.65 -0.57 -7.85
CA GLU A 12 5.94 -0.30 -8.48
C GLU A 12 5.88 0.98 -9.31
N ARG A 13 4.87 1.10 -10.18
CA ARG A 13 4.70 2.31 -11.00
C ARG A 13 4.52 3.56 -10.16
N PHE A 14 3.82 3.51 -9.04
CA PHE A 14 3.61 4.68 -8.19
C PHE A 14 4.87 5.02 -7.38
N ALA A 15 5.50 4.02 -6.78
CA ALA A 15 6.76 4.17 -6.04
C ALA A 15 7.86 4.77 -6.91
N ASP A 16 8.01 4.31 -8.16
CA ASP A 16 9.02 4.85 -9.08
C ASP A 16 8.77 6.31 -9.44
N ARG A 17 7.50 6.72 -9.59
CA ARG A 17 7.16 8.13 -9.80
C ARG A 17 7.40 8.98 -8.57
N LEU A 18 7.16 8.46 -7.37
CA LEU A 18 7.51 9.15 -6.13
C LEU A 18 9.03 9.35 -6.01
N ARG A 19 9.83 8.31 -6.33
CA ARG A 19 11.30 8.39 -6.34
C ARG A 19 11.84 9.36 -7.39
N ALA A 20 11.16 9.48 -8.53
CA ALA A 20 11.53 10.40 -9.61
C ALA A 20 10.96 11.82 -9.43
N ALA A 21 10.09 12.06 -8.44
CA ALA A 21 9.43 13.35 -8.29
C ALA A 21 10.41 14.45 -7.81
N PRO A 22 10.30 15.69 -8.32
CA PRO A 22 11.05 16.82 -7.78
C PRO A 22 10.71 17.07 -6.30
N GLN A 23 11.70 17.50 -5.52
CA GLN A 23 11.51 17.82 -4.10
C GLN A 23 10.38 18.83 -3.87
N SER A 24 10.26 19.86 -4.71
CA SER A 24 9.20 20.87 -4.60
C SER A 24 7.81 20.26 -4.68
N ARG A 25 7.61 19.28 -5.57
CA ARG A 25 6.35 18.53 -5.67
C ARG A 25 6.12 17.65 -4.44
N LEU A 26 7.15 16.92 -3.99
CA LEU A 26 7.07 16.10 -2.77
C LEU A 26 6.64 16.93 -1.56
N GLN A 27 7.17 18.14 -1.42
CA GLN A 27 6.83 19.08 -0.35
C GLN A 27 5.44 19.73 -0.51
N GLN A 28 4.87 19.76 -1.72
CA GLN A 28 3.52 20.25 -2.00
C GLN A 28 2.44 19.18 -1.76
N GLY A 29 2.64 18.32 -0.76
CA GLY A 29 1.63 17.36 -0.30
C GLY A 29 1.69 15.98 -0.98
N THR A 30 2.44 15.79 -2.07
CA THR A 30 2.63 14.47 -2.69
C THR A 30 3.22 13.47 -1.69
N ALA A 31 4.23 13.86 -0.90
CA ALA A 31 4.83 12.96 0.09
C ALA A 31 3.87 12.62 1.24
N ALA A 32 3.09 13.61 1.71
CA ALA A 32 2.10 13.39 2.76
C ALA A 32 1.01 12.40 2.31
N ALA A 33 0.46 12.59 1.10
CA ALA A 33 -0.53 11.69 0.53
C ALA A 33 0.02 10.26 0.31
N ALA A 34 1.29 10.14 -0.10
CA ALA A 34 1.95 8.84 -0.22
C ALA A 34 2.15 8.15 1.13
N LEU A 35 2.53 8.89 2.18
CA LEU A 35 2.66 8.35 3.53
C LEU A 35 1.31 7.89 4.10
N GLU A 36 0.23 8.64 3.85
CA GLU A 36 -1.13 8.23 4.22
C GLU A 36 -1.52 6.90 3.55
N LEU A 37 -1.21 6.75 2.25
CA LEU A 37 -1.40 5.48 1.55
C LEU A 37 -0.59 4.36 2.20
N ALA A 38 0.71 4.57 2.45
CA ALA A 38 1.58 3.56 3.05
C ALA A 38 1.05 3.08 4.42
N ARG A 39 0.56 4.01 5.24
CA ARG A 39 -0.09 3.69 6.51
C ARG A 39 -1.33 2.84 6.31
N GLU A 40 -2.22 3.22 5.41
CA GLU A 40 -3.44 2.45 5.15
C GLU A 40 -3.14 1.04 4.62
N LEU A 41 -2.16 0.90 3.72
CA LEU A 41 -1.72 -0.42 3.23
C LEU A 41 -1.19 -1.30 4.37
N SER A 42 -0.34 -0.73 5.24
CA SER A 42 0.18 -1.44 6.41
C SER A 42 -0.92 -1.85 7.39
N LEU A 43 -1.88 -0.96 7.67
CA LEU A 43 -3.01 -1.29 8.55
C LEU A 43 -3.85 -2.44 8.00
N ARG A 44 -4.03 -2.51 6.67
CA ARG A 44 -4.72 -3.63 6.02
C ARG A 44 -3.94 -4.94 6.14
N ALA A 45 -2.63 -4.90 5.88
CA ALA A 45 -1.77 -6.08 6.00
C ALA A 45 -1.81 -6.64 7.43
N GLN A 46 -1.59 -5.77 8.43
CA GLN A 46 -1.58 -6.16 9.85
C GLN A 46 -2.92 -6.73 10.32
N ARG A 47 -4.06 -6.20 9.84
CA ARG A 47 -5.40 -6.74 10.18
C ARG A 47 -5.61 -8.16 9.64
N ILE A 48 -5.02 -8.47 8.48
CA ILE A 48 -5.08 -9.81 7.88
C ILE A 48 -4.15 -10.76 8.64
N GLU A 49 -2.92 -10.33 8.93
CA GLU A 49 -1.89 -11.16 9.56
C GLU A 49 -2.13 -11.42 11.04
N SER A 50 -2.70 -10.45 11.75
CA SER A 50 -2.85 -10.48 13.20
C SER A 50 -4.18 -9.88 13.65
N PRO A 51 -5.32 -10.54 13.36
CA PRO A 51 -6.64 -10.07 13.75
C PRO A 51 -6.73 -9.80 15.25
N GLY A 52 -7.22 -8.61 15.63
CA GLY A 52 -7.42 -8.21 17.03
C GLY A 52 -6.17 -7.74 17.78
N GLN A 53 -4.99 -7.74 17.14
CA GLN A 53 -3.79 -7.17 17.75
C GLN A 53 -3.72 -5.65 17.58
N ALA A 54 -2.95 -5.00 18.46
CA ALA A 54 -2.66 -3.58 18.35
C ALA A 54 -1.83 -3.30 17.08
N LEU A 55 -2.35 -2.41 16.23
CA LEU A 55 -1.73 -2.05 14.97
C LEU A 55 -0.57 -1.07 15.22
N LYS A 56 0.52 -1.28 14.50
CA LYS A 56 1.72 -0.43 14.49
C LYS A 56 1.61 0.59 13.38
N GLU A 57 1.98 1.83 13.67
CA GLU A 57 1.96 2.92 12.69
C GLU A 57 3.26 2.94 11.88
N VAL A 58 3.13 3.18 10.56
CA VAL A 58 4.28 3.48 9.70
C VAL A 58 4.78 4.90 10.03
N PRO A 59 6.03 5.07 10.48
CA PRO A 59 6.54 6.38 10.87
C PRO A 59 6.68 7.30 9.66
N ASP A 60 6.64 8.61 9.87
CA ASP A 60 7.17 9.55 8.87
C ASP A 60 8.70 9.45 8.88
N ALA A 61 9.27 8.90 7.81
CA ALA A 61 10.71 8.72 7.66
C ALA A 61 11.35 9.77 6.72
N GLY A 62 10.56 10.76 6.27
CA GLY A 62 10.99 11.85 5.40
C GLY A 62 10.51 11.73 3.95
N ILE A 63 10.46 12.89 3.28
CA ILE A 63 9.83 13.02 1.96
C ILE A 63 10.46 12.20 0.83
N PHE A 64 11.73 11.81 0.95
CA PHE A 64 12.45 11.09 -0.10
C PHE A 64 12.29 9.56 0.00
N VAL A 65 11.83 9.05 1.15
CA VAL A 65 11.67 7.60 1.37
C VAL A 65 10.22 7.15 1.22
N VAL A 66 9.28 8.07 1.02
CA VAL A 66 7.84 7.75 0.89
C VAL A 66 7.54 6.76 -0.24
N GLY A 67 8.33 6.78 -1.33
CA GLY A 67 8.22 5.77 -2.40
C GLY A 67 8.57 4.36 -1.91
N ASP A 68 9.60 4.24 -1.07
CA ASP A 68 9.99 2.95 -0.46
C ASP A 68 8.97 2.49 0.59
N GLN A 69 8.42 3.42 1.37
CA GLN A 69 7.37 3.10 2.34
C GLN A 69 6.11 2.56 1.67
N VAL A 70 5.67 3.16 0.55
CA VAL A 70 4.56 2.65 -0.26
C VAL A 70 4.88 1.26 -0.82
N ALA A 71 6.09 1.06 -1.35
CA ALA A 71 6.49 -0.23 -1.91
C ALA A 71 6.50 -1.35 -0.86
N VAL A 72 7.14 -1.13 0.29
CA VAL A 72 7.23 -2.12 1.38
C VAL A 72 5.86 -2.47 1.92
N THR A 73 5.08 -1.47 2.33
CA THR A 73 3.75 -1.71 2.94
C THR A 73 2.75 -2.32 1.97
N GLY A 74 2.88 -2.02 0.67
CA GLY A 74 2.10 -2.65 -0.37
C GLY A 74 2.49 -4.11 -0.63
N LEU A 75 3.78 -4.44 -0.59
CA LEU A 75 4.26 -5.82 -0.68
C LEU A 75 3.84 -6.66 0.53
N ASP A 76 3.90 -6.09 1.73
CA ASP A 76 3.39 -6.73 2.95
C ASP A 76 1.90 -7.08 2.79
N LEU A 77 1.09 -6.16 2.27
CA LEU A 77 -0.33 -6.42 1.98
C LEU A 77 -0.51 -7.52 0.92
N ALA A 78 0.30 -7.52 -0.14
CA ALA A 78 0.22 -8.56 -1.16
C ALA A 78 0.54 -9.95 -0.59
N GLU A 79 1.56 -10.07 0.28
CA GLU A 79 1.85 -11.32 0.99
C GLU A 79 0.74 -11.73 1.95
N ALA A 80 0.22 -10.80 2.75
CA ALA A 80 -0.90 -11.07 3.66
C ALA A 80 -2.13 -11.61 2.92
N LEU A 81 -2.45 -11.06 1.74
CA LEU A 81 -3.55 -11.52 0.89
C LEU A 81 -3.30 -12.92 0.31
N ARG A 82 -2.08 -13.23 -0.13
CA ARG A 82 -1.70 -14.58 -0.59
C ARG A 82 -1.83 -15.62 0.52
N ALA A 83 -1.37 -15.27 1.72
CA ALA A 83 -1.48 -16.13 2.89
C ALA A 83 -2.95 -16.37 3.26
N ALA A 84 -3.77 -15.31 3.31
CA ALA A 84 -5.19 -15.40 3.61
C ALA A 84 -5.98 -16.22 2.59
N ALA A 85 -5.64 -16.15 1.30
CA ALA A 85 -6.25 -16.97 0.25
C ALA A 85 -5.95 -18.47 0.37
N SER A 86 -4.94 -18.84 1.15
CA SER A 86 -4.62 -20.23 1.45
C SER A 86 -5.32 -20.73 2.73
N ALA A 87 -5.99 -19.85 3.48
CA ALA A 87 -6.69 -20.17 4.73
C ALA A 87 -8.21 -20.43 4.50
N PRO A 88 -8.85 -21.38 5.21
CA PRO A 88 -10.24 -21.77 4.94
C PRO A 88 -11.33 -20.76 5.35
N ASP A 89 -11.08 -19.87 6.33
CA ASP A 89 -12.14 -19.15 7.08
C ASP A 89 -12.01 -17.62 7.07
N GLY A 90 -11.91 -17.00 5.89
CA GLY A 90 -11.86 -15.53 5.75
C GLY A 90 -13.24 -14.86 5.71
N ALA A 91 -13.44 -13.78 6.49
CA ALA A 91 -14.70 -13.00 6.54
C ALA A 91 -15.03 -12.23 5.24
N LYS A 92 -14.04 -11.99 4.37
CA LYS A 92 -14.19 -11.39 3.04
C LYS A 92 -13.27 -12.10 2.07
N ALA A 93 -13.70 -12.27 0.82
CA ALA A 93 -12.91 -12.93 -0.21
C ALA A 93 -11.59 -12.16 -0.45
N PRO A 94 -10.43 -12.81 -0.40
CA PRO A 94 -9.13 -12.15 -0.65
C PRO A 94 -9.02 -11.44 -2.00
N SER A 95 -9.78 -11.89 -3.01
CA SER A 95 -9.88 -11.22 -4.32
C SER A 95 -10.55 -9.84 -4.24
N GLU A 96 -11.61 -9.69 -3.43
CA GLU A 96 -12.28 -8.39 -3.27
C GLU A 96 -11.39 -7.39 -2.53
N LEU A 97 -10.65 -7.86 -1.52
CA LEU A 97 -9.67 -7.05 -0.80
C LEU A 97 -8.53 -6.60 -1.72
N LEU A 98 -8.09 -7.48 -2.62
CA LEU A 98 -7.11 -7.16 -3.65
C LEU A 98 -7.61 -6.05 -4.59
N ASP A 99 -8.83 -6.18 -5.13
CA ASP A 99 -9.42 -5.18 -6.02
C ASP A 99 -9.60 -3.80 -5.33
N GLU A 100 -9.90 -3.80 -4.03
CA GLU A 100 -9.94 -2.57 -3.24
C GLU A 100 -8.56 -1.96 -3.03
N ALA A 101 -7.54 -2.77 -2.78
CA ALA A 101 -6.17 -2.31 -2.64
C ALA A 101 -5.64 -1.69 -3.94
N VAL A 102 -5.89 -2.34 -5.08
CA VAL A 102 -5.53 -1.81 -6.41
C VAL A 102 -6.17 -0.44 -6.63
N ARG A 103 -7.48 -0.33 -6.44
CA ARG A 103 -8.21 0.94 -6.60
C ARG A 103 -7.72 2.03 -5.65
N LEU A 104 -7.36 1.67 -4.41
CA LEU A 104 -6.82 2.61 -3.43
C LEU A 104 -5.49 3.20 -3.92
N VAL A 105 -4.57 2.36 -4.40
CA VAL A 105 -3.27 2.81 -4.92
C VAL A 105 -3.45 3.70 -6.14
N GLU A 106 -4.28 3.31 -7.10
CA GLU A 106 -4.55 4.11 -8.31
C GLU A 106 -5.15 5.49 -7.97
N GLN A 107 -6.08 5.55 -7.02
CA GLN A 107 -6.66 6.81 -6.58
C GLN A 107 -5.65 7.71 -5.87
N ALA A 108 -4.81 7.13 -5.01
CA ALA A 108 -3.75 7.87 -4.32
C ALA A 108 -2.74 8.44 -5.32
N GLU A 109 -2.34 7.64 -6.30
CA GLU A 109 -1.51 8.05 -7.42
C GLU A 109 -2.11 9.24 -8.18
N ILE A 110 -3.39 9.15 -8.58
CA ILE A 110 -4.05 10.21 -9.34
C ILE A 110 -4.11 11.51 -8.52
N ARG A 111 -4.39 11.42 -7.22
CA ARG A 111 -4.45 12.59 -6.34
C ARG A 111 -3.07 13.21 -6.11
N ALA A 112 -2.04 12.38 -5.97
CA ALA A 112 -0.69 12.82 -5.63
C ALA A 112 0.11 13.36 -6.83
N MET A 113 -0.28 12.99 -8.06
CA MET A 113 0.43 13.32 -9.30
C MET A 113 -0.30 14.30 -10.22
N ARG A 114 -1.49 14.78 -9.84
CA ARG A 114 -2.17 15.92 -10.48
C ARG A 114 -1.54 17.23 -10.04
#